data_AF-A0A080ZJV3-F1
#
_entry.id   AF-A0A080ZJV3-F1
#
_cell.length_a   1.000
_cell.length_b   1.000
_cell.length_c   1.000
_cell.angle_alpha   90.00
_cell.angle_beta   90.00
_cell.angle_gamma   90.00
#
_symmetry.space_group_name_H-M   'P 1'
#
loop_
_entity.id
_entity.type
_entity.pdbx_description
1 polymer ?
#
loop_
_entity_poly.entity_id
_entity_poly.type
_entity_poly.pdbx_seq_one_letter_code
_entity_poly.pdbx_strand_id
1 'polypeptide(L)'
;MLANYVVVYNHRFEKHKATLLQAFRNAYGGQEKLAHKLVSMNKSTDLTTSIELEIALSARWFEKGWNRENAMTTVFNLTPENWFSNSMAPLLVRYSSYYSERNPGQKPRVGQ
;
A
#
# COMPACT_ATOMS: atom_id res chain seq x y z
N MET A 1 13.83 10.47 -9.67
CA MET A 1 15.16 10.03 -9.21
C MET A 1 15.27 8.56 -8.74
N LEU A 2 14.19 7.81 -8.51
CA LEU A 2 14.26 6.33 -8.33
C LEU A 2 13.35 5.56 -9.32
N ALA A 3 12.21 6.14 -9.70
CA ALA A 3 11.37 5.65 -10.79
C ALA A 3 12.18 5.50 -12.11
N ASN A 4 12.95 6.52 -12.47
CA ASN A 4 13.85 6.47 -13.63
C ASN A 4 14.91 5.35 -13.50
N TYR A 5 15.42 5.10 -12.30
CA TYR A 5 16.36 4.01 -12.07
C TYR A 5 15.71 2.63 -12.27
N VAL A 6 14.47 2.45 -11.79
CA VAL A 6 13.71 1.19 -11.99
C VAL A 6 13.38 0.98 -13.47
N VAL A 7 13.04 2.04 -14.22
CA VAL A 7 12.84 1.96 -15.68
C VAL A 7 14.12 1.49 -16.38
N VAL A 8 15.26 2.13 -16.08
CA VAL A 8 16.57 1.76 -16.66
C VAL A 8 17.00 0.34 -16.25
N TYR A 9 16.78 -0.04 -14.99
CA TYR A 9 17.05 -1.39 -14.49
C TYR A 9 16.21 -2.44 -15.23
N ASN A 10 14.90 -2.21 -15.38
CA ASN A 10 13.99 -3.13 -16.06
C ASN A 10 14.26 -3.26 -17.56
N HIS A 11 14.75 -2.19 -18.18
CA HIS A 11 15.22 -2.20 -19.57
C HIS A 11 16.51 -3.02 -19.73
N ARG A 12 17.43 -2.94 -18.75
CA ARG A 12 18.72 -3.64 -18.80
C ARG A 12 18.64 -5.11 -18.35
N PHE A 13 17.69 -5.43 -17.48
CA PHE A 13 17.53 -6.75 -16.88
C PHE A 13 16.11 -7.27 -17.12
N GLU A 14 15.76 -7.52 -18.39
CA GLU A 14 14.39 -7.89 -18.79
C GLU A 14 13.87 -9.17 -18.12
N LYS A 15 14.75 -10.11 -17.77
CA LYS A 15 14.41 -11.35 -17.05
C LYS A 15 14.20 -11.17 -15.55
N HIS A 16 14.59 -10.01 -15.00
CA HIS A 16 14.56 -9.70 -13.57
C HIS A 16 13.83 -8.39 -13.28
N LYS A 17 12.80 -8.06 -14.07
CA LYS A 17 12.04 -6.82 -13.89
C LYS A 17 11.53 -6.70 -12.46
N ALA A 18 11.85 -5.59 -11.82
CA ALA A 18 11.36 -5.20 -10.52
C ALA A 18 10.31 -4.11 -10.69
N THR A 19 9.18 -4.21 -9.99
CA THR A 19 8.28 -3.06 -9.90
C THR A 19 8.84 -2.05 -8.90
N LEU A 20 8.46 -0.77 -9.05
CA LEU A 20 8.82 0.28 -8.09
C LEU A 20 8.41 -0.14 -6.66
N LEU A 21 7.21 -0.70 -6.52
CA LEU A 21 6.71 -1.29 -5.27
C LEU A 21 7.63 -2.38 -4.70
N GLN A 22 8.12 -3.30 -5.53
CA GLN A 22 9.05 -4.36 -5.08
C GLN A 22 10.39 -3.78 -4.64
N ALA A 23 10.95 -2.84 -5.40
CA ALA A 23 12.21 -2.18 -5.06
C ALA A 23 12.10 -1.45 -3.72
N PHE A 24 11.03 -0.69 -3.51
CA PHE A 24 10.80 0.03 -2.25
C PHE A 24 10.45 -0.89 -1.08
N ARG A 25 9.64 -1.93 -1.31
CA ARG A 25 9.38 -2.95 -0.28
C ARG A 25 10.69 -3.59 0.19
N ASN A 26 11.58 -3.93 -0.74
CA ASN A 26 12.87 -4.52 -0.40
C ASN A 26 13.76 -3.50 0.31
N ALA A 27 13.83 -2.25 -0.19
CA ALA A 27 14.64 -1.19 0.41
C ALA A 27 14.19 -0.79 1.82
N TYR A 28 12.88 -0.80 2.09
CA TYR A 28 12.34 -0.46 3.40
C TYR A 28 12.13 -1.68 4.32
N GLY A 29 12.38 -2.90 3.85
CA GLY A 29 12.34 -4.09 4.68
C GLY A 29 10.94 -4.66 4.92
N GLY A 30 10.04 -4.58 3.93
CA GLY A 30 8.72 -5.22 3.95
C GLY A 30 7.55 -4.28 3.63
N GLN A 31 6.35 -4.84 3.56
CA GLN A 31 5.13 -4.07 3.30
C GLN A 31 4.79 -3.13 4.46
N GLU A 32 4.95 -3.61 5.71
CA GLU A 32 4.68 -2.83 6.91
C GLU A 32 5.54 -1.56 6.96
N LYS A 33 6.86 -1.69 6.82
CA LYS A 33 7.79 -0.55 6.86
C LYS A 33 7.60 0.40 5.69
N LEU A 34 7.29 -0.11 4.49
CA LEU A 34 6.91 0.73 3.35
C LEU A 34 5.65 1.54 3.68
N ALA A 35 4.61 0.94 4.24
CA ALA A 35 3.39 1.63 4.60
C ALA A 35 3.60 2.73 5.67
N HIS A 36 4.42 2.45 6.69
CA HIS A 36 4.84 3.48 7.65
C HIS A 36 5.55 4.64 6.96
N LYS A 37 6.42 4.34 5.99
CA LYS A 37 7.10 5.38 5.21
C LYS A 37 6.11 6.20 4.39
N LEU A 38 5.12 5.57 3.74
CA LEU A 38 4.08 6.27 2.98
C LEU A 38 3.26 7.22 3.85
N VAL A 39 2.85 6.78 5.04
CA VAL A 39 2.15 7.65 6.00
C VAL A 39 3.02 8.84 6.43
N SER A 40 4.34 8.64 6.56
CA SER A 40 5.26 9.75 6.84
C SER A 40 5.49 10.68 5.64
N MET A 41 5.52 10.16 4.41
CA MET A 41 5.75 10.90 3.17
C MET A 41 4.54 11.72 2.74
N ASN A 42 3.33 11.28 3.05
CA ASN A 42 2.11 12.10 2.87
C ASN A 42 2.10 13.37 3.74
N LYS A 43 3.08 13.54 4.65
CA LYS A 43 3.30 14.77 5.42
C LYS A 43 4.43 15.65 4.85
N SER A 44 5.06 15.28 3.73
CA SER A 44 6.17 16.00 3.10
C SER A 44 5.87 16.40 1.64
N THR A 45 6.81 17.11 1.00
CA THR A 45 6.67 17.73 -0.33
C THR A 45 6.81 16.78 -1.53
N ASP A 46 7.17 15.50 -1.34
CA ASP A 46 7.28 14.51 -2.43
C ASP A 46 6.00 13.66 -2.55
N LEU A 47 4.90 14.35 -2.86
CA LEU A 47 3.55 13.78 -2.87
C LEU A 47 3.32 12.81 -4.04
N THR A 48 3.90 13.07 -5.21
CA THR A 48 3.67 12.24 -6.41
C THR A 48 4.19 10.82 -6.23
N THR A 49 5.43 10.66 -5.75
CA THR A 49 6.01 9.33 -5.47
C THR A 49 5.23 8.59 -4.39
N SER A 50 4.75 9.30 -3.36
CA SER A 50 3.94 8.74 -2.28
C SER A 50 2.61 8.18 -2.81
N ILE A 51 1.91 8.94 -3.65
CA ILE A 51 0.63 8.53 -4.24
C ILE A 51 0.79 7.30 -5.14
N GLU A 52 1.79 7.29 -6.03
CA GLU A 52 2.03 6.15 -6.93
C GLU A 52 2.30 4.85 -6.15
N LEU A 53 3.09 4.95 -5.08
CA LEU A 53 3.38 3.80 -4.21
C LEU A 53 2.18 3.35 -3.40
N GLU A 54 1.36 4.27 -2.91
CA GLU A 54 0.13 3.93 -2.20
C GLU A 54 -0.88 3.22 -3.13
N ILE A 55 -1.03 3.69 -4.37
CA ILE A 55 -1.85 3.04 -5.39
C ILE A 55 -1.31 1.64 -5.70
N ALA A 56 0.00 1.48 -5.88
CA ALA A 56 0.61 0.18 -6.16
C ALA A 56 0.45 -0.80 -4.99
N LEU A 57 0.59 -0.31 -3.74
CA LEU A 57 0.36 -1.12 -2.54
C LEU A 57 -1.10 -1.55 -2.44
N SER A 58 -2.03 -0.64 -2.72
CA SER A 58 -3.47 -0.91 -2.74
C SER A 58 -3.85 -1.94 -3.80
N ALA A 59 -3.34 -1.80 -5.03
CA ALA A 59 -3.54 -2.77 -6.10
C ALA A 59 -3.04 -4.16 -5.70
N ARG A 60 -1.86 -4.24 -5.05
CA ARG A 60 -1.28 -5.50 -4.57
C ARG A 60 -2.16 -6.19 -3.52
N TRP A 61 -2.77 -5.44 -2.60
CA TRP A 61 -3.69 -6.02 -1.62
C TRP A 61 -5.00 -6.45 -2.30
N PHE A 62 -5.50 -5.65 -3.22
CA PHE A 62 -6.71 -5.96 -3.97
C PHE A 62 -6.58 -7.23 -4.82
N GLU A 63 -5.45 -7.41 -5.53
CA GLU A 63 -5.12 -8.63 -6.29
C GLU A 63 -5.13 -9.89 -5.43
N LYS A 64 -4.85 -9.76 -4.12
CA LYS A 64 -4.92 -10.86 -3.15
C LYS A 64 -6.33 -11.09 -2.61
N GLY A 65 -7.32 -10.30 -3.03
CA GLY A 65 -8.68 -10.30 -2.51
C GLY A 65 -8.80 -9.70 -1.10
N TRP A 66 -7.75 -9.06 -0.58
CA TRP A 66 -7.71 -8.59 0.80
C TRP A 66 -8.55 -7.33 0.98
N ASN A 67 -9.58 -7.36 1.82
CA ASN A 67 -10.26 -6.13 2.24
C ASN A 67 -9.42 -5.37 3.29
N ARG A 68 -9.93 -4.25 3.81
CA ARG A 68 -9.24 -3.45 4.86
C ARG A 68 -8.84 -4.31 6.07
N GLU A 69 -9.72 -5.17 6.53
CA GLU A 69 -9.49 -6.04 7.70
C GLU A 69 -8.39 -7.06 7.44
N ASN A 70 -8.34 -7.66 6.24
CA ASN A 70 -7.22 -8.53 5.87
C ASN A 70 -5.90 -7.76 5.81
N ALA A 71 -5.89 -6.56 5.23
CA ALA A 71 -4.68 -5.72 5.18
C ALA A 71 -4.23 -5.28 6.58
N MET A 72 -5.15 -4.86 7.45
CA MET A 72 -4.82 -4.41 8.80
C MET A 72 -4.24 -5.53 9.67
N THR A 73 -4.84 -6.72 9.61
CA THR A 73 -4.41 -7.88 10.40
C THR A 73 -3.11 -8.47 9.85
N THR A 74 -3.00 -8.64 8.53
CA THR A 74 -1.87 -9.35 7.92
C THR A 74 -0.62 -8.49 7.82
N VAL A 75 -0.76 -7.18 7.60
CA VAL A 75 0.40 -6.29 7.38
C VAL A 75 0.82 -5.58 8.66
N PHE A 76 -0.12 -5.24 9.54
CA PHE A 76 0.15 -4.42 10.72
C PHE A 76 -0.18 -5.12 12.05
N ASN A 77 -0.69 -6.34 12.01
CA ASN A 77 -1.14 -7.08 13.20
C ASN A 77 -2.13 -6.27 14.05
N LEU A 78 -3.01 -5.50 13.40
CA LEU A 78 -4.03 -4.67 14.04
C LEU A 78 -5.37 -5.42 14.11
N THR A 79 -6.18 -5.03 15.10
CA THR A 79 -7.50 -5.60 15.36
C THR A 79 -8.60 -4.55 15.15
N PRO A 80 -9.88 -4.96 15.02
CA PRO A 80 -11.01 -4.03 14.89
C PRO A 80 -11.09 -2.98 16.02
N GLU A 81 -10.59 -3.32 17.21
CA GLU A 81 -10.65 -2.48 18.40
C GLU A 81 -9.55 -1.40 18.44
N ASN A 82 -8.40 -1.63 17.79
CA ASN A 82 -7.22 -0.76 17.92
C ASN A 82 -6.77 -0.08 16.63
N TRP A 83 -7.30 -0.48 15.47
CA TRP A 83 -6.78 0.01 14.19
C TRP A 83 -7.07 1.51 13.97
N PHE A 84 -8.19 2.02 14.49
CA PHE A 84 -8.63 3.39 14.20
C PHE A 84 -7.77 4.46 14.91
N SER A 85 -7.21 4.14 16.07
CA SER A 85 -6.27 5.02 16.80
C SER A 85 -4.82 4.84 16.33
N ASN A 86 -4.54 3.86 15.46
CA ASN A 86 -3.21 3.61 14.94
C ASN A 86 -2.80 4.64 13.88
N SER A 87 -1.50 4.93 13.79
CA SER A 87 -0.96 5.87 12.79
C SER A 87 -1.22 5.44 11.34
N MET A 88 -1.51 4.15 11.08
CA MET A 88 -1.85 3.61 9.77
C MET A 88 -3.32 3.82 9.38
N ALA A 89 -4.18 4.28 10.29
CA ALA A 89 -5.61 4.46 10.03
C ALA A 89 -5.91 5.26 8.74
N PRO A 90 -5.22 6.38 8.43
CA PRO A 90 -5.49 7.12 7.20
C PRO A 90 -5.22 6.32 5.92
N LEU A 91 -4.17 5.50 5.90
CA LEU A 91 -3.85 4.61 4.77
C LEU A 91 -4.93 3.53 4.63
N LEU A 92 -5.34 2.92 5.74
CA LEU A 92 -6.36 1.87 5.76
C LEU A 92 -7.74 2.39 5.33
N VAL A 93 -8.09 3.63 5.68
CA VAL A 93 -9.31 4.31 5.22
C VAL A 93 -9.29 4.50 3.71
N ARG A 94 -8.21 5.07 3.16
CA ARG A 94 -8.08 5.26 1.70
C ARG A 94 -8.11 3.93 0.96
N TYR A 95 -7.48 2.90 1.52
CA TYR A 95 -7.56 1.56 0.95
C TYR A 95 -8.98 0.98 0.96
N SER A 96 -9.74 1.21 2.02
CA SER A 96 -11.15 0.80 2.10
C SER A 96 -11.97 1.41 0.97
N SER A 97 -11.75 2.69 0.64
CA SER A 97 -12.38 3.35 -0.51
C SER A 97 -11.95 2.73 -1.82
N TYR A 98 -10.63 2.54 -2.03
CA TYR A 98 -10.06 1.90 -3.22
C TYR A 98 -10.69 0.52 -3.50
N TYR A 99 -10.84 -0.30 -2.46
CA TYR A 99 -11.43 -1.63 -2.54
C TYR A 99 -12.92 -1.58 -2.88
N SER A 100 -13.68 -0.69 -2.23
CA SER A 100 -15.13 -0.58 -2.41
C SER A 100 -15.50 -0.12 -3.82
N GLU A 101 -14.77 0.85 -4.37
CA GLU A 101 -14.95 1.33 -5.76
C GLU A 101 -14.80 0.20 -6.78
N ARG A 102 -13.94 -0.77 -6.51
CA ARG A 102 -13.64 -1.90 -7.38
C ARG A 102 -14.49 -3.14 -7.07
N ASN A 103 -15.21 -3.14 -5.95
CA ASN A 103 -16.15 -4.17 -5.53
C ASN A 103 -17.48 -3.56 -5.05
N PRO A 104 -18.23 -2.84 -5.92
CA PRO A 104 -19.42 -2.09 -5.52
C PRO A 104 -20.57 -2.96 -4.95
N GLY A 105 -20.52 -4.28 -5.15
CA GLY A 105 -21.48 -5.24 -4.60
C GLY A 105 -21.14 -5.80 -3.21
N GLN A 106 -19.93 -5.57 -2.70
CA GLN A 106 -19.53 -5.99 -1.35
C GLN A 106 -19.50 -4.76 -0.45
N LYS A 107 -20.60 -4.50 0.26
CA LYS A 107 -20.62 -3.46 1.30
C LYS A 107 -19.50 -3.73 2.31
N PRO A 108 -18.76 -2.71 2.77
CA PRO A 108 -17.88 -2.89 3.91
C PRO A 108 -18.72 -3.41 5.07
N ARG A 109 -18.33 -4.55 5.65
CA ARG A 109 -18.83 -4.96 6.96
C ARG A 109 -18.41 -3.88 7.94
N VAL A 110 -19.31 -2.92 8.18
CA VAL A 110 -19.27 -2.06 9.35
C VAL A 110 -19.59 -3.00 10.51
N GLY A 111 -18.67 -3.08 11.48
CA GLY A 111 -18.80 -3.98 12.63
C GLY A 111 -20.17 -3.84 13.28
N GLN A 112 -20.78 -5.00 13.56
CA GLN A 112 -21.81 -5.13 14.59
C GLN A 112 -21.14 -5.22 15.95
#